data_AF-Q4RCK1-F1
#
_entry.id   AF-Q4RCK1-F1
#
_cell.length_a   1.000
_cell.length_b   1.000
_cell.length_c   1.000
_cell.angle_alpha   90.00
_cell.angle_beta   90.00
_cell.angle_gamma   90.00
#
_symmetry.space_group_name_H-M   'P 1'
#
loop_
_entity.id
_entity.type
_entity.pdbx_description
1 polymer ?
#
loop_
_entity_poly.entity_id
_entity_poly.type
_entity_poly.pdbx_seq_one_letter_code
_entity_poly.pdbx_strand_id
1 'polypeptide(L)'
;TDVTFIAKVDSTTLTRKPTMKWLKGKWMDLGSKAGKHMQFKETYDRNTKIYTYEMKIIKVVPGDAGGYRCEVTAKDKCDSSTFEISVEAAHQDTQTDILSAFKRADAGEDEGDLDFSALLKA
;
A
#
# COMPACT_ATOMS: atom_id res chain seq x y z
N THR A 1 6.82 10.29 -7.15
CA THR A 1 7.82 9.28 -7.54
C THR A 1 7.13 7.99 -7.87
N ASP A 2 7.64 7.22 -8.83
CA ASP A 2 7.15 5.86 -9.14
C ASP A 2 8.07 4.82 -8.48
N VAL A 3 7.56 3.64 -8.16
CA VAL A 3 8.36 2.51 -7.66
C VAL A 3 7.96 1.22 -8.35
N THR A 4 8.92 0.34 -8.62
CA THR A 4 8.68 -0.98 -9.23
C THR A 4 9.32 -2.08 -8.39
N PHE A 5 8.53 -3.09 -8.06
CA PHE A 5 8.95 -4.30 -7.36
C PHE A 5 9.02 -5.45 -8.36
N ILE A 6 10.05 -6.26 -8.25
CA ILE A 6 10.33 -7.34 -9.19
C ILE A 6 10.49 -8.64 -8.41
N ALA A 7 9.71 -9.64 -8.76
CA ALA A 7 9.88 -11.02 -8.32
C ALA A 7 10.33 -11.86 -9.52
N LYS A 8 11.45 -12.58 -9.35
CA LYS A 8 12.00 -13.49 -10.37
C LYS A 8 11.89 -14.92 -9.90
N VAL A 9 11.40 -15.79 -10.78
CA VAL A 9 11.13 -17.19 -10.47
C VAL A 9 11.87 -18.05 -11.50
N ASP A 10 12.85 -18.82 -11.03
CA ASP A 10 13.50 -19.85 -11.83
C ASP A 10 12.53 -21.03 -12.02
N SER A 11 12.18 -21.29 -13.28
CA SER A 11 11.24 -22.36 -13.64
C SER A 11 11.91 -23.68 -14.03
N THR A 12 13.23 -23.80 -13.93
CA THR A 12 13.99 -24.99 -14.34
C THR A 12 13.51 -26.28 -13.68
N THR A 13 13.00 -26.19 -12.44
CA THR A 13 12.46 -27.35 -11.68
C THR A 13 10.93 -27.33 -11.56
N LEU A 14 10.25 -26.43 -12.28
CA LEU A 14 8.79 -26.29 -12.24
C LEU A 14 8.16 -27.06 -13.39
N THR A 15 7.12 -27.83 -13.09
CA THR A 15 6.37 -28.62 -14.09
C THR A 15 5.24 -27.85 -14.74
N ARG A 16 4.88 -26.69 -14.18
CA ARG A 16 3.85 -25.78 -14.67
C ARG A 16 4.34 -24.34 -14.56
N LYS A 17 3.76 -23.49 -15.41
CA LYS A 17 3.95 -22.04 -15.32
C LYS A 17 3.58 -21.56 -13.90
N PRO A 18 4.46 -20.83 -13.21
CA PRO A 18 4.10 -20.21 -11.93
C PRO A 18 3.03 -19.13 -12.10
N THR A 19 2.25 -18.90 -11.07
CA THR A 19 1.32 -17.77 -10.95
C THR A 19 1.77 -16.89 -9.80
N MET A 20 1.60 -15.57 -9.95
CA MET A 20 2.01 -14.58 -8.95
C MET A 20 0.79 -13.86 -8.39
N LYS A 21 0.75 -13.69 -7.07
CA LYS A 21 -0.23 -12.88 -6.35
C LYS A 21 0.49 -11.82 -5.52
N TRP A 22 0.09 -10.57 -5.68
CA TRP A 22 0.59 -9.45 -4.88
C TRP A 22 -0.49 -9.03 -3.89
N LEU A 23 -0.12 -8.93 -2.60
CA LEU A 23 -1.03 -8.55 -1.53
C LEU A 23 -0.49 -7.35 -0.74
N LYS A 24 -1.41 -6.53 -0.25
CA LYS A 24 -1.16 -5.52 0.80
C LYS A 24 -1.88 -5.92 2.09
N GLY A 25 -1.17 -5.91 3.20
CA GLY A 25 -1.65 -6.37 4.51
C GLY A 25 -2.13 -7.82 4.48
N LYS A 26 -3.17 -8.13 5.25
CA LYS A 26 -3.65 -9.50 5.43
C LYS A 26 -4.44 -10.02 4.22
N TRP A 27 -5.25 -9.18 3.58
CA TRP A 27 -6.29 -9.64 2.64
C TRP A 27 -6.39 -8.89 1.32
N MET A 28 -5.70 -7.76 1.13
CA MET A 28 -5.93 -6.94 -0.05
C MET A 28 -5.17 -7.51 -1.25
N ASP A 29 -5.89 -8.16 -2.17
CA ASP A 29 -5.35 -8.60 -3.45
C ASP A 29 -5.17 -7.40 -4.40
N LEU A 30 -3.92 -7.13 -4.78
CA LEU A 30 -3.56 -6.00 -5.61
C LEU A 30 -3.82 -6.23 -7.10
N GLY A 31 -4.01 -7.49 -7.55
CA GLY A 31 -4.40 -7.78 -8.93
C GLY A 31 -5.74 -7.14 -9.28
N SER A 32 -6.65 -7.05 -8.31
CA SER A 32 -7.94 -6.34 -8.44
C SER A 32 -7.82 -4.81 -8.51
N LYS A 33 -6.62 -4.26 -8.27
CA LYS A 33 -6.30 -2.83 -8.27
C LYS A 33 -5.49 -2.41 -9.49
N ALA A 34 -5.33 -3.30 -10.47
CA ALA A 34 -4.69 -2.98 -11.74
C ALA A 34 -5.38 -1.78 -12.42
N GLY A 35 -4.58 -0.80 -12.87
CA GLY A 35 -5.09 0.41 -13.49
C GLY A 35 -4.03 1.51 -13.56
N LYS A 36 -4.48 2.77 -13.46
CA LYS A 36 -3.60 3.94 -13.60
C LYS A 36 -2.59 4.08 -12.46
N HIS A 37 -3.00 3.77 -11.22
CA HIS A 37 -2.14 3.90 -10.02
C HIS A 37 -1.20 2.70 -9.85
N MET A 38 -1.66 1.50 -10.24
CA MET A 38 -0.91 0.26 -10.03
C MET A 38 -0.93 -0.61 -11.28
N GLN A 39 0.23 -1.00 -11.76
CA GLN A 39 0.41 -1.78 -12.99
C GLN A 39 1.15 -3.08 -12.72
N PHE A 40 0.79 -4.12 -13.45
CA PHE A 40 1.42 -5.43 -13.35
C PHE A 40 1.92 -5.86 -14.72
N LYS A 41 3.09 -6.48 -14.75
CA LYS A 41 3.67 -7.03 -15.97
C LYS A 41 4.29 -8.38 -15.68
N GLU A 42 4.13 -9.28 -16.63
CA GLU A 42 4.72 -10.60 -16.60
C GLU A 42 5.53 -10.82 -17.88
N THR A 43 6.75 -11.32 -17.74
CA THR A 43 7.58 -11.74 -18.87
C THR A 43 8.25 -13.07 -18.58
N TYR A 44 8.61 -13.81 -19.63
CA TYR A 44 9.33 -15.07 -19.51
C TYR A 44 10.51 -15.07 -20.47
N ASP A 45 11.72 -15.28 -19.95
CA ASP A 45 12.91 -15.49 -20.74
C ASP A 45 13.15 -16.99 -20.92
N ARG A 46 13.11 -17.45 -22.17
CA ARG A 46 13.28 -18.87 -22.52
C ARG A 46 14.71 -19.37 -22.33
N ASN A 47 15.71 -18.50 -22.46
CA ASN A 47 17.11 -18.88 -22.37
C ASN A 47 17.50 -19.14 -20.92
N THR A 48 17.09 -18.25 -20.02
CA THR A 48 17.35 -18.39 -18.58
C THR A 48 16.26 -19.17 -17.84
N LYS A 49 15.12 -19.42 -18.49
CA LYS A 49 13.91 -20.03 -17.90
C LYS A 49 13.39 -19.27 -16.68
N ILE A 50 13.55 -17.95 -16.67
CA ILE A 50 13.10 -17.09 -15.57
C ILE A 50 11.79 -16.41 -15.95
N TYR A 51 10.77 -16.56 -15.09
CA TYR A 51 9.60 -15.69 -15.10
C TYR A 51 9.88 -14.44 -14.27
N THR A 52 9.60 -13.27 -14.82
CA THR A 52 9.74 -11.99 -14.13
C THR A 52 8.36 -11.36 -13.98
N TYR A 53 7.96 -11.15 -12.73
CA TYR A 53 6.71 -10.48 -12.35
C TYR A 53 7.04 -9.10 -11.78
N GLU A 54 6.43 -8.08 -12.35
CA GLU A 54 6.64 -6.69 -11.96
C GLU A 54 5.33 -6.13 -11.38
N MET A 55 5.41 -5.45 -10.23
CA MET A 55 4.37 -4.60 -9.69
C MET A 55 4.89 -3.17 -9.64
N LYS A 56 4.25 -2.26 -10.36
CA LYS A 56 4.60 -0.84 -10.39
C LYS A 56 3.52 -0.01 -9.70
N ILE A 57 3.92 0.84 -8.77
CA ILE A 57 3.08 1.89 -8.18
C ILE A 57 3.51 3.22 -8.82
N ILE A 58 2.56 3.87 -9.50
CA ILE A 58 2.76 5.13 -10.19
C ILE A 58 2.35 6.26 -9.26
N LYS A 59 3.19 7.30 -9.14
CA LYS A 59 2.94 8.45 -8.24
C LYS A 59 2.58 8.01 -6.82
N VAL A 60 3.53 7.35 -6.16
CA VAL A 60 3.42 6.89 -4.77
C VAL A 60 2.83 7.97 -3.87
N VAL A 61 1.83 7.60 -3.08
CA VAL A 61 1.15 8.43 -2.08
C VAL A 61 1.30 7.84 -0.67
N PRO A 62 1.06 8.60 0.41
CA PRO A 62 1.16 8.06 1.78
C PRO A 62 0.30 6.81 2.01
N GLY A 63 -0.85 6.71 1.33
CA GLY A 63 -1.73 5.53 1.39
C GLY A 63 -1.12 4.25 0.80
N ASP A 64 0.00 4.33 0.09
CA ASP A 64 0.76 3.17 -0.41
C ASP A 64 1.69 2.58 0.66
N ALA A 65 1.93 3.25 1.78
CA ALA A 65 2.71 2.69 2.88
C ALA A 65 2.05 1.44 3.49
N GLY A 66 2.84 0.55 4.06
CA GLY A 66 2.38 -0.66 4.76
C GLY A 66 3.09 -1.94 4.32
N GLY A 67 2.66 -3.05 4.91
CA GLY A 67 3.19 -4.37 4.62
C GLY A 67 2.61 -4.98 3.35
N TYR A 68 3.48 -5.64 2.58
CA TYR A 68 3.17 -6.29 1.32
C TYR A 68 3.69 -7.72 1.32
N ARG A 69 3.12 -8.53 0.42
CA ARG A 69 3.56 -9.90 0.17
C ARG A 69 3.42 -10.25 -1.29
N CYS A 70 4.43 -10.88 -1.88
CA CYS A 70 4.27 -11.62 -3.12
C CYS A 70 4.19 -13.11 -2.80
N GLU A 71 3.27 -13.81 -3.45
CA GLU A 71 3.10 -15.25 -3.35
C GLU A 71 3.19 -15.85 -4.75
N VAL A 72 4.12 -16.78 -4.94
CA VAL A 72 4.25 -17.55 -6.16
C VAL A 72 3.75 -18.97 -5.93
N THR A 73 2.90 -19.46 -6.83
CA THR A 73 2.44 -20.85 -6.78
C THR A 73 2.68 -21.55 -8.11
N ALA A 74 3.11 -22.82 -8.06
CA ALA A 74 3.31 -23.66 -9.23
C ALA A 74 2.97 -25.10 -8.89
N LYS A 75 1.77 -25.56 -9.31
CA LYS A 75 1.22 -26.89 -8.97
C LYS A 75 1.15 -27.10 -7.45
N ASP A 76 2.05 -27.91 -6.90
CA ASP A 76 2.16 -28.30 -5.49
C ASP A 76 3.23 -27.49 -4.73
N LYS A 77 3.90 -26.55 -5.40
CA LYS A 77 4.90 -25.66 -4.81
C LYS A 77 4.32 -24.27 -4.55
N CYS A 78 4.68 -23.69 -3.42
CA CYS A 78 4.36 -22.32 -3.04
C CYS A 78 5.58 -21.69 -2.38
N ASP A 79 5.85 -20.43 -2.70
CA ASP A 79 6.83 -19.60 -2.00
C ASP A 79 6.28 -18.18 -1.83
N SER A 80 6.75 -17.47 -0.82
CA SER A 80 6.27 -16.12 -0.53
C SER A 80 7.37 -15.23 0.03
N SER A 81 7.32 -13.95 -0.29
CA SER A 81 8.21 -12.94 0.28
C SER A 81 7.41 -11.74 0.76
N THR A 82 7.67 -11.30 1.99
CA THR A 82 7.05 -10.12 2.60
C THR A 82 8.01 -8.95 2.61
N PHE A 83 7.50 -7.75 2.37
CA PHE A 83 8.28 -6.50 2.41
C PHE A 83 7.41 -5.35 2.91
N GLU A 84 8.04 -4.31 3.44
CA GLU A 84 7.37 -3.10 3.93
C GLU A 84 7.66 -1.93 2.99
N ILE A 85 6.65 -1.12 2.69
CA ILE A 85 6.84 0.17 2.01
C ILE A 85 6.65 1.28 3.03
N SER A 86 7.69 2.09 3.21
CA SER A 86 7.62 3.37 3.90
C SER A 86 7.54 4.49 2.86
N VAL A 87 6.67 5.47 3.09
CA VAL A 87 6.54 6.65 2.23
C VAL A 87 6.88 7.88 3.07
N GLU A 88 8.06 8.45 2.82
CA GLU A 88 8.49 9.69 3.45
C GLU A 88 7.89 10.87 2.68
N ALA A 89 7.11 11.70 3.38
CA ALA A 89 6.77 13.01 2.85
C ALA A 89 8.01 13.90 2.99
N ALA A 90 8.42 14.56 1.92
CA ALA A 90 9.38 15.66 2.05
C ALA A 90 8.78 16.64 3.06
N HIS A 91 9.42 16.81 4.21
CA HIS A 91 9.11 17.91 5.11
C HIS A 91 9.37 19.18 4.31
N GLN A 92 8.29 19.79 3.81
CA GLN A 92 8.35 21.23 3.62
C GLN A 92 8.52 21.76 5.04
N ASP A 93 9.67 22.38 5.32
CA ASP A 93 9.88 23.23 6.48
C ASP A 93 8.89 24.40 6.41
N THR A 94 7.60 24.11 6.52
CA THR A 94 6.63 25.11 6.92
C THR A 94 6.89 25.29 8.40
N GLN A 95 7.74 26.25 8.71
CA GLN A 95 7.77 27.00 9.96
C GLN A 95 6.38 27.66 10.12
N THR A 96 5.32 26.86 10.22
CA THR A 96 4.00 27.31 10.63
C THR A 96 4.13 27.61 12.10
N ASP A 97 4.22 28.91 12.37
CA ASP A 97 4.28 29.57 13.64
C ASP A 97 3.25 28.99 14.63
N ILE A 98 3.64 27.95 15.36
CA ILE A 98 2.82 27.22 16.34
C ILE A 98 2.31 28.18 17.43
N LEU A 99 2.99 29.32 17.63
CA LEU A 99 2.61 30.36 18.58
C LEU A 99 1.38 31.16 18.14
N SER A 100 1.06 31.20 16.85
CA SER A 100 -0.10 31.94 16.33
C SER A 100 -1.44 31.31 16.75
N ALA A 101 -1.49 30.00 16.99
CA ALA A 101 -2.67 29.29 17.45
C ALA A 101 -3.03 29.56 18.93
N PHE A 102 -2.11 30.15 19.72
CA PHE A 102 -2.34 30.48 21.13
C PHE A 102 -2.89 31.90 21.36
N LYS A 103 -3.05 32.71 20.31
CA LYS A 103 -3.75 34.00 20.42
C LYS A 103 -5.25 33.75 20.53
N ARG A 104 -5.75 33.57 21.77
CA ARG A 104 -7.18 33.70 22.07
C ARG A 104 -7.62 35.11 21.68
N ALA A 105 -8.47 35.21 20.67
CA ALA A 105 -9.34 36.36 20.52
C ALA A 105 -10.31 36.39 21.71
N ASP A 106 -10.64 37.60 22.13
CA ASP A 106 -11.48 37.93 23.29
C ASP A 106 -12.78 37.11 23.38
N ALA A 107 -13.16 36.88 24.63
CA ALA A 107 -14.33 36.14 25.07
C ALA A 107 -15.64 36.63 24.43
N GLY A 108 -16.33 35.72 23.75
CA GLY A 108 -17.76 35.79 23.47
C GLY A 108 -18.39 34.50 23.97
N GLU A 109 -19.29 34.62 24.93
CA GLU A 109 -20.05 33.54 25.56
C GLU A 109 -20.89 32.80 24.51
N ASP A 110 -20.71 31.48 24.39
CA ASP A 110 -21.68 30.60 23.74
C ASP A 110 -21.98 29.44 24.69
N GLU A 111 -23.08 29.61 25.42
CA GLU A 111 -23.66 28.67 26.37
C GLU A 111 -24.35 27.54 25.59
N GLY A 112 -23.54 26.62 25.06
CA GLY A 112 -24.02 25.42 24.39
C GLY A 112 -24.47 24.37 25.40
N ASP A 113 -25.70 24.48 25.90
CA ASP A 113 -26.33 23.41 26.69
C ASP A 113 -26.60 22.20 25.78
N LEU A 114 -25.90 21.10 26.05
CA LEU A 114 -26.01 19.85 25.27
C LEU A 114 -26.90 18.88 26.04
N ASP A 115 -28.18 18.79 25.65
CA ASP A 115 -29.13 17.85 26.24
C ASP A 115 -28.93 16.41 25.71
N PHE A 116 -28.52 15.51 26.58
CA PHE A 116 -28.32 14.07 26.32
C PHE A 116 -29.55 13.21 26.69
N SER A 117 -30.71 13.81 26.99
CA SER A 117 -31.94 13.10 27.40
C SER A 117 -32.45 12.06 26.38
N ALA A 118 -32.02 12.14 25.11
CA ALA A 118 -32.38 11.16 24.08
C ALA A 118 -31.58 9.84 24.16
N LEU A 119 -30.47 9.78 24.91
CA LEU A 119 -29.61 8.59 25.02
C LEU A 119 -30.05 7.62 26.11
N LEU A 120 -31.04 7.98 26.93
CA LEU A 120 -31.59 7.13 27.98
C LEU A 120 -33.05 6.77 27.68
N LYS A 121 -33.27 5.91 26.70
CA LYS A 121 -34.51 5.13 26.62
C LYS A 121 -34.17 3.66 26.87
N ALA A 122 -34.31 3.25 28.13
CA ALA A 122 -34.51 1.87 28.55
C ALA A 122 -36.02 1.61 28.68
#